data_AF-A0ABD2K0Z9-F1
#
_entry.id   AF-A0ABD2K0Z9-F1
#
_cell.length_a   1.000
_cell.length_b   1.000
_cell.length_c   1.000
_cell.angle_alpha   90.00
_cell.angle_beta   90.00
_cell.angle_gamma   90.00
#
_symmetry.space_group_name_H-M   'P 1'
#
loop_
_entity.id
_entity.type
_entity.pdbx_description
1 polymer ?
#
loop_
_entity_poly.entity_id
_entity_poly.type
_entity_poly.pdbx_seq_one_letter_code
_entity_poly.pdbx_strand_id
1 'polypeptide(L)'
;MVLVSVSCAQVLSCPVKSLRDRLNHPEDRNIVLKHITGRKVRTTYNDRNGMNKTFFVGGISTQAAASLPAYGHLRQPFNVNVAAHFYVRHRIKLHFPYAPCIIERFSGGGEDRHYPMELLELVDDNNDGKENERWLGRLFREIGENDQQSTHSSSSSSSSFQTLCLPNDEEIGENSGRNECSQNARPVFW
;
A
#
# COMPACT_ATOMS: atom_id res chain seq x y z
N MET A 1 11.47 9.68 11.16
CA MET A 1 11.63 8.42 10.41
C MET A 1 12.04 7.34 11.40
N VAL A 2 11.14 6.38 11.66
CA VAL A 2 11.36 5.33 12.68
C VAL A 2 11.30 3.97 12.00
N LEU A 3 12.37 3.19 12.13
CA LEU A 3 12.40 1.81 11.60
C LEU A 3 11.47 0.92 12.42
N VAL A 4 10.78 0.00 11.74
CA VAL A 4 9.87 -0.97 12.38
C VAL A 4 10.62 -1.80 13.42
N SER A 5 11.82 -2.29 13.09
CA SER A 5 12.67 -3.04 14.04
C SER A 5 12.98 -2.28 15.33
N VAL A 6 13.25 -0.97 15.24
CA VAL A 6 13.53 -0.11 16.40
C VAL A 6 12.27 0.12 17.22
N SER A 7 11.14 0.39 16.56
CA SER A 7 9.85 0.57 17.23
C SER A 7 9.41 -0.69 18.00
N CYS A 8 9.51 -1.87 17.38
CA CYS A 8 9.19 -3.13 18.04
C CYS A 8 10.10 -3.40 19.26
N ALA A 9 11.39 -3.06 19.15
CA ALA A 9 12.33 -3.20 20.25
C ALA A 9 12.01 -2.26 21.42
N GLN A 10 11.56 -1.03 21.13
CA GLN A 10 11.10 -0.08 22.15
C GLN A 10 9.85 -0.58 22.88
N VAL A 11 8.86 -1.12 22.16
CA VAL A 11 7.64 -1.69 22.75
C VAL A 11 7.96 -2.80 23.75
N LEU A 12 8.95 -3.63 23.43
CA LEU A 12 9.39 -4.74 24.29
C LEU A 12 10.47 -4.35 25.30
N SER A 13 10.88 -3.08 25.33
CA SER A 13 11.98 -2.58 26.18
C SER A 13 13.25 -3.42 26.07
N CYS A 14 13.60 -3.84 24.85
CA CYS A 14 14.76 -4.70 24.58
C CYS A 14 15.66 -4.10 23.48
N PRO A 15 16.94 -4.52 23.38
CA PRO A 15 17.76 -4.14 22.23
C PRO A 15 17.30 -4.85 20.96
N VAL A 16 17.49 -4.23 19.79
CA VAL A 16 17.11 -4.78 18.47
C VAL A 16 17.73 -6.17 18.23
N LYS A 17 18.95 -6.40 18.72
CA LYS A 17 19.65 -7.69 18.62
C LYS A 17 18.89 -8.84 19.29
N SER A 18 18.17 -8.57 20.37
CA SER A 18 17.40 -9.56 21.14
C SER A 18 15.94 -9.65 20.69
N LEU A 19 15.55 -8.88 19.67
CA LEU A 19 14.16 -8.82 19.20
C LEU A 19 13.67 -10.19 18.72
N ARG A 20 14.53 -11.01 18.10
CA ARG A 20 14.20 -12.38 17.70
C ARG A 20 13.74 -13.21 18.88
N ASP A 21 14.56 -13.25 19.93
CA ASP A 21 14.33 -14.13 21.08
C ASP A 21 13.05 -13.73 21.82
N ARG A 22 12.80 -12.42 21.95
CA ARG A 22 11.55 -11.89 22.51
C ARG A 22 10.34 -12.22 21.62
N LEU A 23 10.43 -12.02 20.31
CA LEU A 23 9.32 -12.31 19.38
C LEU A 23 9.03 -13.80 19.20
N ASN A 24 9.91 -14.70 19.64
CA ASN A 24 9.59 -16.13 19.74
C ASN A 24 8.60 -16.40 20.88
N HIS A 25 8.53 -15.54 21.90
CA HIS A 25 7.54 -15.64 22.95
C HIS A 25 6.16 -15.18 22.43
N PRO A 26 5.12 -16.01 22.52
CA PRO A 26 3.82 -15.70 21.91
C PRO A 26 3.18 -14.44 22.51
N GLU A 27 3.37 -14.17 23.80
CA GLU A 27 2.81 -12.98 24.45
C GLU A 27 3.45 -11.69 23.95
N ASP A 28 4.78 -11.65 23.87
CA ASP A 28 5.53 -10.49 23.35
C ASP A 28 5.16 -10.23 21.90
N ARG A 29 5.10 -11.29 21.09
CA ARG A 29 4.68 -11.19 19.69
C ARG A 29 3.27 -10.62 19.57
N ASN A 30 2.34 -11.01 20.43
CA ASN A 30 0.98 -10.47 20.44
C ASN A 30 0.95 -8.98 20.83
N ILE A 31 1.79 -8.55 21.77
CA ILE A 31 1.94 -7.13 22.15
C ILE A 31 2.42 -6.33 20.93
N VAL A 32 3.48 -6.80 20.27
CA VAL A 32 4.03 -6.12 19.09
C VAL A 32 3.03 -6.12 17.94
N LEU A 33 2.36 -7.25 17.67
CA LEU A 33 1.32 -7.34 16.63
C LEU A 33 0.22 -6.31 16.87
N LYS A 34 -0.32 -6.20 18.09
CA LYS A 34 -1.32 -5.18 18.42
C LYS A 34 -0.82 -3.76 18.19
N HIS A 35 0.48 -3.53 18.38
CA HIS A 35 1.08 -2.22 18.16
C HIS A 35 1.23 -1.85 16.69
N ILE A 36 1.62 -2.81 15.83
CA ILE A 36 1.99 -2.53 14.43
C ILE A 36 0.93 -2.90 13.40
N THR A 37 0.02 -3.84 13.69
CA THR A 37 -0.98 -4.28 12.72
C THR A 37 -1.90 -3.13 12.33
N GLY A 38 -2.15 -2.98 11.04
CA GLY A 38 -2.95 -1.89 10.48
C GLY A 38 -2.19 -0.57 10.30
N ARG A 39 -0.93 -0.45 10.77
CA ARG A 39 -0.09 0.71 10.45
C ARG A 39 0.43 0.63 9.03
N LYS A 40 0.61 1.81 8.42
CA LYS A 40 1.26 1.97 7.12
C LYS A 40 2.77 1.96 7.29
N VAL A 41 3.45 1.20 6.46
CA VAL A 41 4.91 1.10 6.40
C VAL A 41 5.41 1.41 5.00
N ARG A 42 6.67 1.87 4.92
CA ARG A 42 7.38 2.16 3.67
C ARG A 42 8.69 1.40 3.64
N THR A 43 9.06 0.86 2.47
CA THR A 43 10.38 0.25 2.28
C THR A 43 11.47 1.32 2.28
N THR A 44 12.61 1.03 2.89
CA THR A 44 13.78 1.93 2.90
C THR A 44 14.64 1.82 1.64
N TYR A 45 14.35 0.83 0.81
CA TYR A 45 15.04 0.57 -0.46
C TYR A 45 14.10 0.80 -1.64
N ASN A 46 14.71 1.05 -2.80
CA ASN A 46 14.03 1.21 -4.08
C ASN A 46 13.81 -0.17 -4.71
N ASP A 47 12.59 -0.44 -5.16
CA ASP A 47 12.34 -1.61 -6.00
C ASP A 47 12.86 -1.36 -7.43
N ARG A 48 12.68 -2.34 -8.34
CA ARG A 48 13.13 -2.25 -9.74
C ARG A 48 12.59 -1.03 -10.50
N ASN A 49 11.47 -0.48 -10.07
CA ASN A 49 10.86 0.72 -10.63
C ASN A 49 11.45 2.03 -10.05
N GLY A 50 12.45 1.94 -9.16
CA GLY A 50 13.03 3.10 -8.50
C GLY A 50 12.17 3.69 -7.38
N MET A 51 11.03 3.08 -7.04
CA MET A 51 10.09 3.59 -6.04
C MET A 51 10.16 2.81 -4.74
N ASN A 52 9.94 3.51 -3.64
CA ASN A 52 9.73 2.92 -2.32
C ASN A 52 8.29 2.43 -2.22
N LYS A 53 8.11 1.15 -1.89
CA LYS A 53 6.79 0.57 -1.74
C LYS A 53 6.20 0.98 -0.39
N THR A 54 4.93 1.37 -0.39
CA THR A 54 4.14 1.55 0.84
C THR A 54 3.05 0.49 0.92
N PHE A 55 2.79 -0.03 2.11
CA PHE A 55 1.77 -1.05 2.35
C PHE A 55 1.34 -1.09 3.83
N PHE A 56 0.28 -1.83 4.14
CA PHE A 56 -0.20 -2.02 5.51
C PHE A 56 0.35 -3.32 6.12
N VAL A 57 0.70 -3.25 7.40
CA VAL A 57 1.17 -4.42 8.14
C VAL A 57 0.04 -5.41 8.37
N GLY A 58 0.12 -6.58 7.74
CA GLY A 58 -0.80 -7.70 7.93
C GLY A 58 -0.40 -8.65 9.06
N GLY A 59 0.88 -8.68 9.44
CA GLY A 59 1.38 -9.49 10.56
C GLY A 59 2.90 -9.56 10.65
N ILE A 60 3.38 -10.49 11.47
CA ILE A 60 4.81 -10.80 11.68
C ILE A 60 4.99 -12.29 11.43
N SER A 61 6.03 -12.70 10.72
CA SER A 61 6.35 -14.12 10.50
C SER A 61 6.80 -14.82 11.79
N THR A 62 6.62 -16.13 11.86
CA THR A 62 7.22 -16.96 12.92
C THR A 62 8.69 -17.26 12.63
N GLN A 63 9.01 -17.47 11.35
CA GLN A 63 10.36 -17.78 10.90
C GLN A 63 11.17 -16.52 10.63
N ALA A 64 12.49 -16.64 10.76
CA ALA A 64 13.44 -15.59 10.45
C ALA A 64 13.63 -15.40 8.94
N ALA A 65 14.09 -14.21 8.52
CA ALA A 65 14.37 -13.91 7.12
C ALA A 65 15.37 -14.90 6.46
N ALA A 66 16.30 -15.47 7.24
CA ALA A 66 17.26 -16.48 6.78
C ALA A 66 16.66 -17.86 6.50
N SER A 67 15.46 -18.14 7.01
CA SER A 67 14.81 -19.46 6.90
C SER A 67 13.49 -19.39 6.13
N LEU A 68 12.87 -18.22 6.07
CA LEU A 68 11.59 -17.99 5.42
C LEU A 68 11.77 -17.96 3.89
N PRO A 69 10.95 -18.70 3.11
CA PRO A 69 11.03 -18.67 1.65
C PRO A 69 10.61 -17.30 1.11
N ALA A 70 11.37 -16.79 0.14
CA ALA A 70 11.13 -15.48 -0.47
C ALA A 70 10.02 -15.52 -1.53
N TYR A 71 9.95 -16.63 -2.25
CA TYR A 71 8.92 -16.92 -3.22
C TYR A 71 7.98 -17.94 -2.57
N GLY A 72 6.67 -17.76 -2.68
CA GLY A 72 5.71 -18.67 -2.05
C GLY A 72 5.68 -20.04 -2.75
N HIS A 73 4.48 -20.56 -2.97
CA HIS A 73 4.29 -21.88 -3.55
C HIS A 73 4.44 -21.82 -5.07
N LEU A 74 5.70 -21.71 -5.53
CA LEU A 74 6.04 -21.86 -6.93
C LEU A 74 5.83 -23.30 -7.39
N ARG A 75 5.48 -23.48 -8.69
CA ARG A 75 5.33 -24.80 -9.33
C ARG A 75 6.59 -25.67 -9.25
N GLN A 76 7.76 -25.04 -9.10
CA GLN A 76 9.03 -25.70 -8.82
C GLN A 76 9.61 -25.11 -7.53
N PRO A 77 10.13 -25.93 -6.61
CA PRO A 77 10.67 -25.45 -5.35
C PRO A 77 11.96 -24.67 -5.61
N PHE A 78 11.89 -23.35 -5.52
CA PHE A 78 13.07 -22.50 -5.41
C PHE A 78 13.34 -22.20 -3.94
N ASN A 79 14.32 -22.89 -3.37
CA ASN A 79 14.73 -22.73 -1.98
C ASN A 79 15.57 -21.45 -1.77
N VAL A 80 15.03 -20.30 -2.18
CA VAL A 80 15.62 -19.00 -1.93
C VAL A 80 14.93 -18.39 -0.72
N ASN A 81 15.68 -18.17 0.35
CA ASN A 81 15.15 -17.47 1.52
C ASN A 81 15.10 -15.96 1.31
N VAL A 82 14.32 -15.26 2.16
CA VAL A 82 14.16 -13.80 2.08
C VAL A 82 15.51 -13.08 2.16
N ALA A 83 16.40 -13.49 3.06
CA ALA A 83 17.72 -12.86 3.18
C ALA A 83 18.55 -12.94 1.88
N ALA A 84 18.58 -14.11 1.23
CA ALA A 84 19.27 -14.33 -0.04
C ALA A 84 18.61 -13.56 -1.18
N HIS A 85 17.28 -13.48 -1.20
CA HIS A 85 16.54 -12.68 -2.17
C HIS A 85 16.99 -11.22 -2.13
N PHE A 86 17.05 -10.62 -0.94
CA PHE A 86 17.48 -9.23 -0.76
C PHE A 86 18.96 -9.01 -1.13
N TYR A 87 19.82 -9.98 -0.81
CA TYR A 87 21.23 -9.92 -1.18
C TYR A 87 21.44 -9.97 -2.70
N VAL A 88 20.78 -10.89 -3.40
CA VAL A 88 20.96 -11.08 -4.85
C VAL A 88 20.26 -9.98 -5.63
N ARG A 89 18.99 -9.70 -5.31
CA ARG A 89 18.14 -8.79 -6.09
C ARG A 89 18.43 -7.33 -5.82
N HIS A 90 18.56 -6.95 -4.54
CA HIS A 90 18.68 -5.55 -4.13
C HIS A 90 20.12 -5.17 -3.76
N ARG A 91 21.05 -6.13 -3.75
CA ARG A 91 22.43 -5.93 -3.26
C ARG A 91 22.48 -5.46 -1.81
N ILE A 92 21.48 -5.85 -1.01
CA ILE A 92 21.35 -5.49 0.40
C ILE A 92 21.72 -6.69 1.25
N LYS A 93 22.76 -6.54 2.08
CA LYS A 93 23.10 -7.52 3.11
C LYS A 93 22.36 -7.16 4.39
N LEU A 94 21.46 -8.04 4.82
CA LEU A 94 20.71 -7.88 6.06
C LEU A 94 21.64 -7.87 7.29
N HIS A 95 21.44 -6.94 8.23
CA HIS A 95 22.18 -6.92 9.49
C HIS A 95 21.58 -7.91 10.49
N PHE A 96 20.26 -8.09 10.46
CA PHE A 96 19.51 -9.00 11.33
C PHE A 96 18.76 -10.07 10.52
N PRO A 97 19.45 -10.95 9.78
CA PRO A 97 18.79 -11.99 8.98
C PRO A 97 18.03 -13.02 9.83
N TYR A 98 18.32 -13.06 11.14
CA TYR A 98 17.64 -13.92 12.10
C TYR A 98 16.37 -13.31 12.71
N ALA A 99 16.10 -12.03 12.44
CA ALA A 99 14.87 -11.41 12.90
C ALA A 99 13.67 -11.88 12.05
N PRO A 100 12.45 -11.88 12.65
CA PRO A 100 11.22 -12.09 11.88
C PRO A 100 11.01 -11.03 10.79
N CYS A 101 10.14 -11.34 9.84
CA CYS A 101 9.71 -10.47 8.76
C CYS A 101 8.31 -9.90 9.04
N ILE A 102 8.01 -8.75 8.46
CA ILE A 102 6.65 -8.22 8.34
C ILE A 102 5.96 -8.89 7.17
N ILE A 103 4.68 -9.22 7.36
CA ILE A 103 3.81 -9.83 6.36
C ILE A 103 2.91 -8.75 5.76
N GLU A 104 2.94 -8.64 4.45
CA GLU A 104 1.91 -7.96 3.66
C GLU A 104 0.91 -9.02 3.17
N ARG A 105 -0.33 -8.92 3.61
CA ARG A 105 -1.41 -9.85 3.25
C ARG A 105 -2.21 -9.31 2.07
N PHE A 106 -2.46 -10.16 1.07
CA PHE A 106 -3.27 -9.82 -0.09
C PHE A 106 -4.67 -10.42 0.04
N SER A 107 -5.70 -9.57 0.12
CA SER A 107 -7.10 -9.99 0.30
C SER A 107 -7.73 -10.71 -0.91
N GLY A 108 -6.99 -10.88 -2.01
CA GLY A 108 -7.49 -11.44 -3.28
C GLY A 108 -6.90 -12.81 -3.65
N GLY A 109 -6.43 -13.59 -2.67
CA GLY A 109 -5.81 -14.90 -2.94
C GLY A 109 -4.38 -14.82 -3.48
N GLY A 110 -3.75 -13.64 -3.39
CA GLY A 110 -2.32 -13.49 -3.64
C GLY A 110 -1.49 -14.08 -2.50
N GLU A 111 -0.26 -14.47 -2.82
CA GLU A 111 0.68 -14.98 -1.81
C GLU A 111 1.15 -13.86 -0.87
N ASP A 112 1.27 -14.19 0.40
CA ASP A 112 1.82 -13.30 1.42
C ASP A 112 3.26 -12.90 1.08
N ARG A 113 3.54 -11.59 1.14
CA ARG A 113 4.89 -11.07 0.91
C ARG A 113 5.58 -10.77 2.23
N HIS A 114 6.88 -11.08 2.27
CA HIS A 114 7.67 -11.02 3.47
C HIS A 114 8.78 -9.98 3.34
N TYR A 115 8.83 -9.06 4.30
CA TYR A 115 9.76 -7.94 4.31
C TYR A 115 10.58 -7.93 5.61
N PRO A 116 11.91 -7.89 5.57
CA PRO A 116 12.74 -7.77 6.77
C PRO A 116 12.40 -6.50 7.57
N MET A 117 12.22 -6.62 8.89
CA MET A 117 11.84 -5.49 9.76
C MET A 117 12.84 -4.30 9.73
N GLU A 118 14.09 -4.56 9.39
CA GLU A 118 15.14 -3.53 9.28
C GLU A 118 15.05 -2.71 7.98
N LEU A 119 14.28 -3.17 6.99
CA LEU A 119 14.09 -2.51 5.70
C LEU A 119 12.75 -1.77 5.59
N LEU A 120 12.09 -1.54 6.74
CA LEU A 120 10.79 -0.90 6.81
C LEU A 120 10.80 0.27 7.78
N GLU A 121 10.18 1.37 7.35
CA GLU A 121 9.88 2.56 8.13
C GLU A 121 8.39 2.62 8.44
N LEU A 122 8.04 3.04 9.66
CA LEU A 122 6.68 3.44 9.98
C LEU A 122 6.39 4.78 9.32
N VAL A 123 5.25 4.85 8.63
CA VAL A 123 4.75 6.08 8.02
C VAL A 123 3.82 6.76 9.04
N ASP A 124 4.15 7.99 9.42
CA ASP A 124 3.26 8.80 10.24
C ASP A 124 2.19 9.42 9.33
N ASP A 125 0.93 9.02 9.52
CA ASP A 125 -0.22 9.51 8.72
C ASP A 125 -0.37 11.05 8.75
N ASN A 126 0.28 11.72 9.71
CA ASN A 126 0.25 13.17 9.86
C ASN A 126 1.02 13.95 8.77
N ASN A 127 1.90 13.31 7.99
CA ASN A 127 2.75 13.98 6.99
C ASN A 127 2.36 13.72 5.53
N ASP A 128 1.89 12.52 5.18
CA ASP A 128 1.65 12.14 3.78
C ASP A 128 0.45 12.87 3.13
N GLY A 129 -0.58 13.23 3.91
CA GLY A 129 -1.76 13.93 3.39
C GLY A 129 -1.52 15.41 3.10
N LYS A 130 -0.65 16.08 3.87
CA LYS A 130 -0.46 17.53 3.80
C LYS A 130 0.37 17.97 2.60
N GLU A 131 1.28 17.16 2.10
CA GLU A 131 2.08 17.53 0.92
C GLU A 131 1.29 17.38 -0.39
N ASN A 132 0.49 16.32 -0.53
CA ASN A 132 -0.37 16.12 -1.70
C ASN A 132 -1.54 17.12 -1.75
N GLU A 133 -2.15 17.46 -0.60
CA GLU A 133 -3.17 18.52 -0.54
C GLU A 133 -2.59 19.90 -0.88
N ARG A 134 -1.33 20.18 -0.47
CA ARG A 134 -0.65 21.44 -0.82
C ARG A 134 -0.33 21.54 -2.30
N TRP A 135 -0.05 20.43 -2.99
CA TRP A 135 0.20 20.44 -4.43
C TRP A 135 -1.11 20.59 -5.23
N LEU A 136 -2.14 19.79 -4.93
CA LEU A 136 -3.46 19.94 -5.58
C LEU A 136 -4.06 21.32 -5.31
N GLY A 137 -3.95 21.83 -4.07
CA GLY A 137 -4.40 23.17 -3.71
C GLY A 137 -3.67 24.30 -4.46
N ARG A 138 -2.40 24.12 -4.83
CA ARG A 138 -1.68 25.07 -5.70
C ARG A 138 -2.14 24.96 -7.15
N LEU A 139 -2.34 23.75 -7.65
CA LEU A 139 -2.79 23.51 -9.02
C LEU A 139 -4.17 24.13 -9.30
N PHE A 140 -5.13 23.96 -8.38
CA PHE A 140 -6.46 24.56 -8.52
C PHE A 140 -6.48 26.08 -8.32
N ARG A 141 -5.56 26.62 -7.50
CA ARG A 141 -5.45 28.07 -7.31
C ARG A 141 -4.85 28.76 -8.55
N GLU A 142 -3.89 28.13 -9.20
CA GLU A 142 -3.24 28.64 -10.42
C GLU A 142 -4.19 28.64 -11.64
N ILE A 143 -5.16 27.71 -11.68
CA ILE A 143 -6.21 27.69 -12.71
C ILE A 143 -7.25 28.81 -12.47
N GLY A 144 -7.56 29.14 -11.21
CA GLY A 144 -8.54 30.18 -10.87
C GLY A 144 -8.02 31.62 -10.97
N GLU A 145 -6.71 31.84 -10.93
CA GLU A 145 -6.10 33.19 -10.97
C GLU A 145 -5.80 33.69 -12.40
N ASN A 146 -5.92 32.83 -13.43
CA ASN A 146 -5.72 33.25 -14.83
C ASN A 146 -6.96 33.85 -15.51
N ASP A 147 -8.14 33.78 -14.89
CA ASP A 147 -9.40 34.29 -15.48
C ASP A 147 -9.79 35.71 -15.02
N GLN A 148 -8.95 36.41 -14.25
CA GLN A 148 -9.28 37.77 -13.74
C GLN A 148 -8.34 38.90 -14.21
N GLN A 149 -7.67 38.75 -15.36
CA GLN A 149 -6.98 39.87 -16.01
C GLN A 149 -7.43 40.10 -17.47
N SER A 150 -8.74 40.20 -17.67
CA SER A 150 -9.27 41.04 -18.75
C SER A 150 -10.77 41.24 -18.57
N THR A 151 -11.14 42.39 -18.02
CA THR A 151 -12.07 43.38 -18.62
C THR A 151 -12.70 44.24 -17.53
N HIS A 152 -12.38 45.53 -17.62
CA HIS A 152 -13.20 46.58 -17.04
C HIS A 152 -14.56 46.66 -17.76
N SER A 153 -15.52 47.23 -17.03
CA SER A 153 -16.76 47.90 -17.47
C SER A 153 -18.05 47.07 -17.71
N SER A 154 -18.81 46.97 -16.61
CA SER A 154 -20.18 47.51 -16.42
C SER A 154 -21.38 46.96 -17.22
N SER A 155 -22.40 46.62 -16.41
CA SER A 155 -23.82 47.00 -16.49
C SER A 155 -24.87 45.93 -16.82
N SER A 156 -25.69 45.69 -15.79
CA SER A 156 -27.16 45.60 -15.76
C SER A 156 -27.96 44.44 -16.40
N SER A 157 -29.03 44.14 -15.64
CA SER A 157 -30.38 43.65 -16.02
C SER A 157 -30.64 42.15 -16.20
N SER A 158 -31.24 41.58 -15.14
CA SER A 158 -32.51 40.84 -15.10
C SER A 158 -33.08 40.23 -16.39
N SER A 159 -33.44 38.95 -16.36
CA SER A 159 -34.83 38.51 -16.56
C SER A 159 -35.04 37.04 -16.19
N SER A 160 -36.19 36.80 -15.57
CA SER A 160 -36.78 35.50 -15.25
C SER A 160 -37.34 34.85 -16.51
N PHE A 161 -37.27 33.52 -16.63
CA PHE A 161 -38.30 32.74 -17.35
C PHE A 161 -38.48 31.36 -16.71
N GLN A 162 -39.73 30.93 -16.77
CA GLN A 162 -40.39 29.88 -16.00
C GLN A 162 -40.95 28.85 -17.01
N THR A 163 -41.07 27.60 -16.56
CA THR A 163 -42.13 26.63 -16.95
C THR A 163 -41.97 25.89 -18.29
N LEU A 164 -42.02 24.54 -18.26
CA LEU A 164 -43.19 23.75 -18.70
C LEU A 164 -42.99 22.23 -18.52
N CYS A 165 -44.09 21.60 -18.11
CA CYS A 165 -44.27 20.17 -17.83
C CYS A 165 -44.49 19.34 -19.12
N LEU A 166 -44.11 18.05 -19.02
CA LEU A 166 -44.71 16.79 -19.51
C LEU A 166 -45.84 16.81 -20.58
N PRO A 167 -45.92 15.80 -21.47
CA PRO A 167 -46.61 14.54 -21.10
C PRO A 167 -46.08 13.21 -21.71
N ASN A 168 -46.35 12.10 -20.99
CA ASN A 168 -46.92 10.78 -21.39
C ASN A 168 -46.58 10.13 -22.75
N ASP A 169 -46.58 8.81 -22.98
CA ASP A 169 -46.99 7.57 -22.30
C ASP A 169 -46.36 6.39 -23.12
N GLU A 170 -46.55 5.16 -22.64
CA GLU A 170 -46.56 3.85 -23.35
C GLU A 170 -45.48 2.81 -23.02
N GLU A 171 -46.01 1.68 -22.55
CA GLU A 171 -45.39 0.40 -22.25
C GLU A 171 -44.98 -0.37 -23.51
N ILE A 172 -44.13 -1.40 -23.35
CA ILE A 172 -44.33 -2.81 -23.77
C ILE A 172 -42.97 -3.52 -23.83
N GLY A 173 -42.91 -4.73 -23.26
CA GLY A 173 -42.35 -5.86 -24.00
C GLY A 173 -41.03 -6.45 -23.52
N GLU A 174 -41.15 -7.63 -22.91
CA GLU A 174 -40.12 -8.64 -22.73
C GLU A 174 -39.31 -8.90 -24.02
N ASN A 175 -38.00 -9.09 -23.91
CA ASN A 175 -37.36 -10.14 -24.72
C ASN A 175 -36.05 -10.65 -24.14
N SER A 176 -36.02 -11.97 -24.06
CA SER A 176 -34.89 -12.84 -23.74
C SER A 176 -33.94 -12.94 -24.93
N GLY A 177 -32.64 -13.06 -24.67
CA GLY A 177 -31.73 -13.71 -25.61
C GLY A 177 -30.35 -13.10 -25.76
N ARG A 178 -29.34 -13.98 -25.60
CA ARG A 178 -28.05 -14.00 -26.32
C ARG A 178 -27.06 -12.89 -25.88
N ASN A 179 -25.79 -13.15 -25.58
CA ASN A 179 -24.83 -13.92 -26.35
C ASN A 179 -23.50 -14.08 -25.60
N GLU A 180 -22.73 -15.04 -26.11
CA GLU A 180 -21.32 -15.36 -25.88
C GLU A 180 -20.38 -14.15 -25.71
N CYS A 181 -19.35 -14.31 -24.88
CA CYS A 181 -17.98 -14.05 -25.36
C CYS A 181 -16.93 -14.70 -24.47
N SER A 182 -16.23 -15.63 -25.11
CA SER A 182 -14.87 -16.09 -24.83
C SER A 182 -13.94 -14.93 -24.47
N GLN A 183 -13.05 -15.13 -23.50
CA GLN A 183 -11.68 -14.65 -23.62
C GLN A 183 -10.73 -15.40 -22.67
N ASN A 184 -9.87 -16.20 -23.30
CA ASN A 184 -8.60 -16.68 -22.78
C ASN A 184 -7.81 -15.52 -22.15
N ALA A 185 -7.56 -15.60 -20.84
CA ALA A 185 -6.46 -14.89 -20.21
C ALA A 185 -5.52 -15.94 -19.59
N ARG A 186 -4.44 -16.27 -20.32
CA ARG A 186 -3.29 -16.94 -19.72
C ARG A 186 -2.63 -15.95 -18.75
N PRO A 187 -2.38 -16.32 -17.49
CA PRO A 187 -1.53 -15.50 -16.64
C PRO A 187 -0.09 -15.64 -17.13
N VAL A 188 0.55 -14.50 -17.43
CA VAL A 188 2.00 -14.41 -17.50
C VAL A 188 2.50 -14.53 -16.07
N PHE A 189 3.03 -15.70 -15.71
CA PHE A 189 3.62 -15.97 -14.41
C PHE A 189 5.06 -15.42 -14.36
N TRP A 190 5.37 -14.81 -13.21
CA TRP A 190 6.66 -14.25 -12.80
C TRP A 190 7.37 -15.20 -11.83
#